data_AF-A0A5B0G4R4-F1
#
_entry.id   AF-A0A5B0G4R4-F1
#
_cell.length_a   1.000
_cell.length_b   1.000
_cell.length_c   1.000
_cell.angle_alpha   90.00
_cell.angle_beta   90.00
_cell.angle_gamma   90.00
#
_symmetry.space_group_name_H-M   'P 1'
#
loop_
_entity.id
_entity.type
_entity.pdbx_description
1 polymer ?
#
loop_
_entity_poly.entity_id
_entity_poly.type
_entity_poly.pdbx_seq_one_letter_code
_entity_poly.pdbx_strand_id
1 'polypeptide(L)'
;MKLVSLHSGRDSELVAVSRDLRHIVRAGSVARTLQAALDDWETTAPWLEAIYTALNAGNAEGATPIEWSEVGPPLPRAVGVHTCR
;
A
#
# COMPACT_ATOMS: atom_id res chain seq x y z
N MET A 1 1.74 -3.40 -11.02
CA MET A 1 2.15 -3.08 -9.64
C MET A 1 1.19 -3.74 -8.64
N LYS A 2 1.67 -4.16 -7.46
CA LYS A 2 0.82 -4.68 -6.36
C LYS A 2 0.98 -3.76 -5.14
N LEU A 3 -0.13 -3.26 -4.61
CA LEU A 3 -0.17 -2.37 -3.45
C LEU A 3 -1.05 -2.99 -2.37
N VAL A 4 -0.63 -2.86 -1.11
CA VAL A 4 -1.34 -3.39 0.05
C VAL A 4 -1.30 -2.37 1.17
N SER A 5 -2.32 -2.39 2.03
CA SER A 5 -2.33 -1.61 3.26
C SER A 5 -2.02 -2.50 4.46
N LEU A 6 -0.97 -2.16 5.20
CA LEU A 6 -0.66 -2.81 6.47
C LEU A 6 -1.50 -2.21 7.60
N HIS A 7 -1.94 -3.05 8.52
CA HIS A 7 -2.70 -2.61 9.68
C HIS A 7 -1.74 -2.04 10.74
N SER A 8 -1.52 -0.72 10.72
CA SER A 8 -0.65 -0.01 11.66
C SER A 8 -1.44 1.00 12.48
N GLY A 9 -2.08 0.55 13.56
CA GLY A 9 -2.87 1.43 14.43
C GLY A 9 -4.15 1.98 13.78
N ARG A 10 -4.40 3.29 13.91
CA ARG A 10 -5.64 3.94 13.44
C ARG A 10 -5.70 4.12 11.92
N ASP A 11 -4.55 4.31 11.28
CA ASP A 11 -4.43 4.65 9.87
C ASP A 11 -3.57 3.57 9.19
N SER A 12 -4.11 2.91 8.18
CA SER A 12 -3.41 1.83 7.49
C SER A 12 -2.26 2.36 6.63
N GLU A 13 -1.08 1.75 6.70
CA GLU A 13 0.12 2.19 5.98
C GLU A 13 0.19 1.58 4.58
N LEU A 14 0.48 2.39 3.56
CA LEU A 14 0.64 1.91 2.18
C LEU A 14 2.02 1.25 1.96
N VAL A 15 2.01 0.03 1.46
CA VAL A 15 3.21 -0.71 1.04
C VAL A 15 3.07 -1.26 -0.38
N ALA A 16 4.18 -1.30 -1.10
CA ALA A 16 4.28 -2.01 -2.38
C ALA A 16 4.75 -3.45 -2.13
N VAL A 17 4.15 -4.41 -2.83
CA VAL A 17 4.43 -5.84 -2.68
C VAL A 17 5.13 -6.36 -3.92
N SER A 18 6.18 -7.15 -3.73
CA SER A 18 6.89 -7.84 -4.82
C SER A 18 5.97 -8.77 -5.62
N ARG A 19 6.33 -9.04 -6.88
CA ARG A 19 5.59 -9.95 -7.76
C ARG A 19 5.44 -11.35 -7.15
N ASP A 20 6.49 -11.84 -6.49
CA ASP A 20 6.58 -13.15 -5.85
C ASP A 20 5.90 -13.20 -4.48
N LEU A 21 5.35 -12.07 -4.01
CA LEU A 21 4.63 -11.95 -2.75
C LEU A 21 5.50 -12.37 -1.54
N ARG A 22 6.80 -12.06 -1.59
CA ARG A 22 7.75 -12.40 -0.51
C ARG A 22 8.27 -11.20 0.23
N HIS A 23 8.37 -10.07 -0.46
CA HIS A 23 8.90 -8.83 0.07
C HIS A 23 7.91 -7.69 -0.11
N ILE A 24 7.98 -6.75 0.81
CA ILE A 24 7.27 -5.48 0.81
C ILE A 24 8.25 -4.33 1.01
N VAL A 25 7.86 -3.15 0.57
CA VAL A 25 8.57 -1.90 0.86
C VAL A 25 7.55 -0.81 1.20
N ARG A 26 7.87 0.01 2.20
CA ARG A 26 7.01 1.11 2.62
C ARG A 26 6.95 2.19 1.54
N ALA A 27 5.75 2.60 1.18
CA ALA A 27 5.50 3.65 0.19
C ALA A 27 4.96 4.94 0.82
N GLY A 28 5.08 5.07 2.15
CA GLY A 28 4.61 6.23 2.93
C GLY A 28 5.22 7.57 2.51
N SER A 29 6.37 7.56 1.84
CA SER A 29 7.00 8.75 1.24
C SER A 29 6.27 9.28 0.02
N VAL A 30 5.52 8.43 -0.69
CA VAL A 30 4.68 8.81 -1.83
C VAL A 30 3.26 9.11 -1.35
N ALA A 31 2.66 8.18 -0.60
CA ALA A 31 1.34 8.36 -0.03
C ALA A 31 1.24 7.56 1.28
N ARG A 32 0.68 8.18 2.32
CA ARG A 32 0.58 7.53 3.65
C ARG A 32 -0.40 6.36 3.67
N THR A 33 -1.47 6.44 2.88
CA THR A 33 -2.55 5.43 2.83
C THR A 33 -2.90 5.11 1.38
N LEU A 34 -3.54 3.96 1.14
CA LEU A 34 -4.04 3.62 -0.20
C LEU A 34 -5.07 4.63 -0.69
N GLN A 35 -5.92 5.15 0.19
CA GLN A 35 -6.91 6.16 -0.17
C GLN A 35 -6.24 7.44 -0.67
N ALA A 36 -5.21 7.94 0.03
CA ALA A 36 -4.48 9.13 -0.41
C ALA A 36 -3.77 8.91 -1.76
N ALA A 37 -3.29 7.70 -2.05
CA ALA A 37 -2.74 7.38 -3.36
C ALA A 37 -3.82 7.38 -4.45
N LEU A 38 -5.03 6.89 -4.17
CA LEU A 38 -6.14 6.87 -5.12
C LEU A 38 -6.71 8.28 -5.36
N ASP A 39 -6.73 9.14 -4.34
CA ASP A 39 -7.21 10.52 -4.46
C ASP A 39 -6.35 11.35 -5.44
N ASP A 40 -5.04 11.08 -5.53
CA ASP A 40 -4.08 11.75 -6.43
C ASP A 40 -3.29 10.73 -7.28
N TRP A 41 -4.01 9.82 -7.91
CA TRP A 41 -3.42 8.67 -8.60
C TRP A 41 -2.47 9.06 -9.75
N GLU A 42 -2.85 10.05 -10.55
CA GLU A 42 -2.04 10.49 -11.71
C GLU A 42 -0.64 10.95 -11.31
N THR A 43 -0.50 11.55 -10.11
CA THR A 43 0.80 11.96 -9.58
C THR A 43 1.51 10.81 -8.89
N THR A 44 0.80 10.01 -8.07
CA THR A 44 1.42 9.01 -7.19
C THR A 44 1.80 7.72 -7.92
N ALA A 45 1.04 7.31 -8.94
CA ALA A 45 1.25 6.09 -9.71
C ALA A 45 2.68 5.91 -10.25
N PRO A 46 3.30 6.88 -10.95
CA PRO A 46 4.65 6.72 -11.49
C PRO A 46 5.71 6.52 -10.39
N TRP A 47 5.56 7.18 -9.24
CA TRP A 47 6.47 7.00 -8.09
C TRP A 47 6.31 5.62 -7.45
N LEU A 48 5.07 5.17 -7.27
CA LEU A 48 4.79 3.83 -6.76
C LEU A 48 5.32 2.75 -7.72
N GLU A 49 5.22 2.99 -9.02
CA GLU A 49 5.74 2.07 -10.04
C GLU A 49 7.27 2.00 -10.03
N ALA A 50 7.96 3.12 -9.82
CA ALA A 50 9.41 3.14 -9.65
C ALA A 50 9.83 2.32 -8.41
N ILE A 51 9.14 2.49 -7.28
CA ILE A 51 9.35 1.71 -6.06
C ILE A 51 9.11 0.22 -6.32
N TYR A 52 8.00 -0.12 -6.97
CA TYR A 52 7.67 -1.51 -7.33
C TYR A 52 8.73 -2.13 -8.24
N THR A 53 9.23 -1.37 -9.21
CA THR A 53 10.28 -1.83 -10.14
C THR A 53 11.59 -2.08 -9.39
N ALA A 54 12.02 -1.15 -8.53
CA ALA A 54 13.20 -1.32 -7.69
C ALA A 54 13.07 -2.54 -6.77
N LEU A 55 11.89 -2.76 -6.18
CA LEU A 55 11.62 -3.91 -5.32
C LEU A 55 11.76 -5.23 -6.07
N ASN A 56 11.22 -5.32 -7.28
CA ASN A 56 11.32 -6.53 -8.10
C ASN A 56 12.71 -6.74 -8.70
N ALA A 57 13.50 -5.69 -8.84
CA ALA A 57 14.91 -5.78 -9.20
C ALA A 57 15.82 -6.20 -8.02
N GLY A 58 15.26 -6.33 -6.81
CA GLY A 58 16.04 -6.62 -5.60
C GLY A 58 16.88 -5.43 -5.11
N ASN A 59 16.57 -4.22 -5.59
CA ASN A 59 17.35 -3.00 -5.36
C ASN A 59 16.57 -1.97 -4.52
N ALA A 60 15.43 -2.34 -3.94
CA ALA A 60 14.67 -1.46 -3.06
C ALA A 60 15.31 -1.41 -1.67
N GLU A 61 15.76 -0.23 -1.27
CA GLU A 61 16.19 0.04 0.09
C GLU A 61 15.01 -0.12 1.06
N GLY A 62 15.24 -0.81 2.19
CA GLY A 62 14.20 -1.06 3.18
C GLY A 62 13.16 -2.11 2.78
N ALA A 63 13.44 -2.95 1.78
CA ALA A 63 12.63 -4.12 1.49
C ALA A 63 12.69 -5.13 2.65
N THR A 64 11.53 -5.50 3.19
CA THR A 64 11.41 -6.50 4.27
C THR A 64 10.58 -7.69 3.81
N PRO A 65 10.77 -8.88 4.39
CA PRO A 65 9.88 -10.00 4.15
C PRO A 65 8.43 -9.62 4.53
N ILE A 66 7.47 -10.13 3.78
CA ILE A 66 6.04 -9.90 4.05
C ILE A 66 5.56 -10.79 5.19
N GLU A 67 5.04 -10.17 6.24
CA GLU A 67 4.31 -10.86 7.30
C GLU A 67 2.82 -10.82 6.96
N TRP A 68 2.29 -11.93 6.44
CA TRP A 68 0.90 -12.03 6.00
C TRP A 68 -0.12 -11.76 7.11
N SER A 69 0.27 -11.95 8.37
CA SER A 69 -0.53 -11.63 9.55
C SER A 69 -0.77 -10.12 9.73
N GLU A 70 0.08 -9.27 9.15
CA GLU A 70 0.00 -7.80 9.24
C GLU A 70 -0.74 -7.17 8.05
N VAL A 71 -1.02 -7.98 7.02
CA VAL A 71 -1.78 -7.55 5.84
C VAL A 71 -3.24 -7.36 6.25
N GLY A 72 -3.68 -6.09 6.23
CA GLY A 72 -5.07 -5.75 6.51
C GLY A 72 -6.01 -6.27 5.41
N PRO A 73 -7.31 -6.45 5.71
CA PRO A 73 -8.30 -6.75 4.67
C PRO A 73 -8.25 -5.69 3.56
N PRO A 74 -8.46 -6.06 2.28
CA PRO A 74 -8.15 -5.23 1.10
C PRO A 74 -8.89 -3.90 0.99
N LEU A 75 -9.83 -3.60 1.89
CA LEU A 75 -10.38 -2.28 2.25
C LEU A 75 -11.45 -2.54 3.34
N PRO A 76 -11.58 -1.70 4.39
CA PRO A 76 -12.81 -1.69 5.17
C PRO A 76 -13.96 -1.31 4.23
N ARG A 77 -15.02 -2.13 4.20
CA ARG A 77 -16.22 -1.85 3.40
C ARG A 77 -16.68 -0.43 3.75
N ALA A 78 -16.80 0.44 2.75
CA ALA A 78 -17.42 1.74 2.94
C ALA A 78 -18.79 1.53 3.60
N VAL A 79 -18.96 1.99 4.85
CA VAL A 79 -20.27 2.08 5.48
C VAL A 79 -20.96 3.32 4.94
N GLY A 80 -21.45 3.21 3.70
CA GLY A 80 -22.54 4.05 3.23
C GLY A 80 -23.83 3.58 3.91
N VAL A 81 -24.09 4.03 5.14
CA VAL A 81 -25.45 4.08 5.68
C VAL A 81 -25.74 5.50 6.15
N HIS A 82 -26.01 6.34 5.15
CA HIS A 82 -26.93 7.43 5.32
C HIS A 82 -28.32 6.79 5.47
N THR A 83 -28.80 6.59 6.69
CA THR A 83 -30.24 6.41 6.96
C THR A 83 -30.63 7.38 8.06
N CYS A 84 -31.57 8.26 7.69
CA CYS A 84 -32.06 9.40 8.43
C CYS A 84 -32.39 9.12 9.90
N ARG A 85 -32.17 10.14 10.72
CA ARG A 85 -33.09 10.45 11.81
C ARG A 85 -33.97 11.61 11.38
#